data_AF-A0A7L7VWA9-F1
#
_entry.id   AF-A0A7L7VWA9-F1
#
_cell.length_a   1.000
_cell.length_b   1.000
_cell.length_c   1.000
_cell.angle_alpha   90.00
_cell.angle_beta   90.00
_cell.angle_gamma   90.00
#
_symmetry.space_group_name_H-M   'P 1'
#
loop_
_entity.id
_entity.type
_entity.pdbx_description
1 polymer ?
#
loop_
_entity_poly.entity_id
_entity_poly.type
_entity_poly.pdbx_seq_one_letter_code
_entity_poly.pdbx_strand_id
1 'polypeptide(L)'
;MKTPQAESPIDRHASLVQSLGLAIAEGSLAPNSVVRLDELETQHNVSRSVVREAARVLSSKGMLASRRRFGTVVQPEAAWNLYDPEVIRWRLASSRRLEQLQALNELRGAIEPQAARLAAERASWDAGSDLVHLAARLWAAGQRGDQDEFLRLDVAFHAAVLKASGNAMFAQLLNLVAEVLTGRAEHGLMPHLPDHEALQLHVDVASAIQRGEAAAAHAAMSRIVQQFAEEVGHIWSEHHPDTAAKAPRQRGESDDAPHRPPSDSLTRPTG
;
A
#
# COMPACT_ATOMS: atom_id res chain seq x y z
N MET A 1 35.82 -26.48 -8.18
CA MET A 1 34.36 -26.48 -8.45
C MET A 1 33.64 -26.73 -7.14
N LYS A 2 32.94 -25.74 -6.59
CA LYS A 2 32.03 -25.97 -5.44
C LYS A 2 30.74 -26.56 -6.01
N THR A 3 30.38 -27.75 -5.55
CA THR A 3 29.08 -28.38 -5.82
C THR A 3 27.96 -27.45 -5.32
N PRO A 4 26.86 -27.25 -6.04
CA PRO A 4 25.73 -26.48 -5.52
C PRO A 4 25.20 -27.20 -4.28
N GLN A 5 25.17 -26.53 -3.13
CA GLN A 5 24.48 -27.07 -1.95
C GLN A 5 23.00 -27.19 -2.28
N ALA A 6 22.43 -28.38 -2.06
CA ALA A 6 21.00 -28.60 -2.22
C ALA A 6 20.24 -27.69 -1.22
N GLU A 7 19.33 -26.85 -1.72
CA GLU A 7 18.51 -25.96 -0.90
C GLU A 7 17.73 -26.74 0.15
N SER A 8 17.65 -26.16 1.37
CA SER A 8 16.95 -26.74 2.51
C SER A 8 15.45 -26.88 2.22
N PRO A 9 14.75 -27.90 2.77
CA PRO A 9 13.30 -28.03 2.64
C PRO A 9 12.51 -26.79 3.09
N ILE A 10 13.02 -26.05 4.08
CA ILE A 10 12.42 -24.77 4.54
C ILE A 10 12.51 -23.70 3.45
N ASP A 11 13.67 -23.62 2.77
CA ASP A 11 13.91 -22.67 1.69
C ASP A 11 13.03 -22.96 0.48
N ARG A 12 12.84 -24.25 0.15
CA ARG A 12 11.96 -24.67 -0.96
C ARG A 12 10.49 -24.37 -0.70
N HIS A 13 10.02 -24.57 0.53
CA HIS A 13 8.67 -24.21 0.91
C HIS A 13 8.43 -22.70 0.77
N ALA A 14 9.32 -21.88 1.36
CA ALA A 14 9.22 -20.42 1.27
C ALA A 14 9.30 -19.95 -0.20
N SER A 15 10.21 -20.51 -0.99
CA SER A 15 10.33 -20.21 -2.42
C SER A 15 9.06 -20.56 -3.20
N LEU A 16 8.39 -21.68 -2.86
CA LEU A 16 7.14 -22.06 -3.51
C LEU A 16 5.99 -21.10 -3.15
N VAL A 17 5.86 -20.73 -1.88
CA VAL A 17 4.88 -19.72 -1.44
C VAL A 17 5.10 -18.40 -2.17
N GLN A 18 6.34 -17.93 -2.23
CA GLN A 18 6.72 -16.71 -2.96
C GLN A 18 6.36 -16.80 -4.45
N SER A 19 6.75 -17.88 -5.12
CA SER A 19 6.51 -18.07 -6.55
C SER A 19 5.02 -18.10 -6.87
N LEU A 20 4.23 -18.84 -6.08
CA LEU A 20 2.78 -18.94 -6.29
C LEU A 20 2.05 -17.64 -5.95
N GLY A 21 2.46 -16.96 -4.87
CA GLY A 21 1.92 -15.66 -4.48
C GLY A 21 2.10 -14.61 -5.58
N LEU A 22 3.31 -14.52 -6.14
CA LEU A 22 3.60 -13.66 -7.30
C LEU A 22 2.77 -14.06 -8.53
N ALA A 23 2.71 -15.35 -8.85
CA ALA A 23 1.96 -15.83 -10.01
C ALA A 23 0.45 -15.52 -9.94
N ILE A 24 -0.13 -15.61 -8.75
CA ILE A 24 -1.53 -15.23 -8.48
C ILE A 24 -1.70 -13.70 -8.54
N ALA A 25 -0.79 -12.93 -7.93
CA ALA A 25 -0.85 -11.47 -7.93
C ALA A 25 -0.68 -10.83 -9.32
N GLU A 26 0.13 -11.45 -10.18
CA GLU A 26 0.29 -11.09 -11.60
C GLU A 26 -0.91 -11.54 -12.45
N GLY A 27 -1.70 -12.51 -11.98
CA GLY A 27 -2.83 -13.07 -12.71
C GLY A 27 -2.45 -14.19 -13.69
N SER A 28 -1.19 -14.60 -13.75
CA SER A 28 -0.75 -15.80 -14.49
C SER A 28 -1.45 -17.07 -13.99
N LEU A 29 -1.77 -17.12 -12.69
CA LEU A 29 -2.75 -18.03 -12.12
C LEU A 29 -4.08 -17.28 -11.95
N ALA A 30 -4.96 -17.40 -12.95
CA ALA A 30 -6.18 -16.62 -13.03
C ALA A 30 -7.18 -16.93 -11.90
N PRO A 31 -7.97 -15.95 -11.43
CA PRO A 31 -9.05 -16.19 -10.48
C PRO A 31 -10.00 -17.30 -10.94
N ASN A 32 -10.47 -18.11 -9.99
CA ASN A 32 -11.32 -19.29 -10.19
C ASN A 32 -10.67 -20.46 -10.96
N SER A 33 -9.41 -20.35 -11.38
CA SER A 33 -8.68 -21.48 -11.93
C SER A 33 -8.36 -22.53 -10.86
N VAL A 34 -8.28 -23.79 -11.28
CA VAL A 34 -7.90 -24.91 -10.40
C VAL A 34 -6.38 -25.01 -10.38
N VAL A 35 -5.82 -25.03 -9.18
CA VAL A 35 -4.39 -25.29 -8.95
C VAL A 35 -4.20 -26.80 -8.76
N ARG A 36 -3.50 -27.42 -9.70
CA ARG A 36 -3.24 -28.85 -9.72
C ARG A 36 -1.95 -29.18 -8.97
N LEU A 37 -2.08 -29.90 -7.86
CA LEU A 37 -0.95 -30.21 -6.98
C LEU A 37 0.12 -31.05 -7.70
N ASP A 38 -0.29 -32.01 -8.53
CA ASP A 38 0.59 -32.87 -9.34
C ASP A 38 1.45 -32.07 -10.33
N GLU A 39 0.87 -31.04 -10.94
CA GLU A 39 1.59 -30.14 -11.84
C GLU A 39 2.61 -29.29 -11.06
N LEU A 40 2.22 -28.75 -9.90
CA LEU A 40 3.14 -27.98 -9.05
C LEU A 40 4.30 -28.82 -8.50
N GLU A 41 4.05 -30.08 -8.11
CA GLU A 41 5.10 -31.01 -7.69
C GLU A 41 6.16 -31.18 -8.79
N THR A 42 5.69 -31.36 -10.03
CA THR A 42 6.55 -31.58 -11.20
C THR A 42 7.29 -30.30 -11.60
N GLN A 43 6.59 -29.18 -11.70
CA GLN A 43 7.15 -27.89 -12.15
C GLN A 43 8.19 -27.33 -11.18
N HIS A 44 7.95 -27.48 -9.87
CA HIS A 44 8.85 -26.94 -8.85
C HIS A 44 9.80 -27.99 -8.26
N ASN A 45 9.73 -29.24 -8.71
CA ASN A 45 10.56 -30.36 -8.21
C ASN A 45 10.54 -30.48 -6.68
N VAL A 46 9.32 -30.49 -6.11
CA VAL A 46 9.06 -30.56 -4.67
C VAL A 46 8.07 -31.67 -4.35
N SER A 47 8.13 -32.19 -3.13
CA SER A 47 7.17 -33.21 -2.68
C SER A 47 5.76 -32.64 -2.48
N ARG A 48 4.73 -33.47 -2.66
CA ARG A 48 3.33 -33.15 -2.36
C ARG A 48 3.06 -32.48 -1.02
N SER A 49 3.79 -32.85 0.03
CA SER A 49 3.63 -32.25 1.36
C SER A 49 4.00 -30.76 1.37
N VAL A 50 5.09 -30.39 0.68
CA VAL A 50 5.52 -28.99 0.51
C VAL A 50 4.48 -28.19 -0.26
N VAL A 51 3.93 -28.75 -1.35
CA VAL A 51 2.86 -28.09 -2.13
C VAL A 51 1.61 -27.87 -1.28
N ARG A 52 1.21 -28.86 -0.47
CA ARG A 52 0.05 -28.72 0.43
C ARG A 52 0.26 -27.64 1.50
N GLU A 53 1.46 -27.52 2.04
CA GLU A 53 1.75 -26.50 3.06
C GLU A 53 1.79 -25.09 2.44
N ALA A 54 2.40 -24.95 1.26
CA ALA A 54 2.38 -23.68 0.53
C ALA A 54 0.94 -23.27 0.18
N ALA A 55 0.12 -24.22 -0.28
CA ALA A 55 -1.30 -23.97 -0.54
C ALA A 55 -2.07 -23.57 0.73
N ARG A 56 -1.69 -24.11 1.90
CA ARG A 56 -2.29 -23.76 3.19
C ARG A 56 -1.95 -22.33 3.59
N VAL A 57 -0.70 -21.91 3.44
CA VAL A 57 -0.27 -20.53 3.68
C VAL A 57 -1.06 -19.58 2.79
N LEU A 58 -1.11 -19.82 1.48
CA LEU A 58 -1.88 -18.98 0.55
C LEU A 58 -3.39 -19.00 0.84
N SER A 59 -3.92 -20.12 1.34
CA SER A 59 -5.32 -20.20 1.78
C SER A 59 -5.58 -19.35 3.04
N SER A 60 -4.66 -19.29 3.99
CA SER A 60 -4.80 -18.41 5.17
C SER A 60 -4.79 -16.93 4.81
N LYS A 61 -4.19 -16.57 3.67
CA LYS A 61 -4.20 -15.22 3.09
C LYS A 61 -5.41 -14.96 2.19
N GLY A 62 -6.30 -15.94 2.05
CA GLY A 62 -7.49 -15.86 1.19
C GLY A 62 -7.21 -15.97 -0.31
N MET A 63 -5.97 -16.22 -0.73
CA MET A 63 -5.59 -16.29 -2.16
C MET A 63 -5.97 -17.62 -2.81
N LEU A 64 -6.03 -18.69 -2.02
CA LEU A 64 -6.49 -20.02 -2.44
C LEU A 64 -7.64 -20.50 -1.54
N ALA A 65 -8.47 -21.39 -2.06
CA ALA A 65 -9.43 -22.11 -1.23
C ALA A 65 -9.58 -23.56 -1.70
N SER A 66 -9.72 -24.48 -0.75
CA SER A 66 -10.05 -25.87 -1.03
C SER A 66 -11.55 -26.02 -1.29
N ARG A 67 -11.93 -26.44 -2.50
CA ARG A 67 -13.34 -26.71 -2.88
C ARG A 67 -13.58 -28.20 -3.05
N ARG A 68 -14.67 -28.69 -2.48
CA ARG A 68 -15.13 -30.08 -2.67
C ARG A 68 -15.29 -30.35 -4.17
N ARG A 69 -14.74 -31.47 -4.65
CA ARG A 69 -14.72 -31.93 -6.06
C ARG A 69 -13.78 -31.20 -7.04
N PHE A 70 -13.35 -29.97 -6.76
CA PHE A 70 -12.47 -29.20 -7.67
C PHE A 70 -11.02 -29.10 -7.19
N GLY A 71 -10.73 -29.46 -5.95
CA GLY A 71 -9.39 -29.32 -5.38
C GLY A 71 -9.12 -27.89 -4.91
N THR A 72 -7.89 -27.42 -5.06
CA THR A 72 -7.48 -26.06 -4.67
C THR A 72 -7.80 -25.08 -5.80
N VAL A 73 -8.45 -23.97 -5.48
CA VAL A 73 -8.93 -22.97 -6.46
C VAL A 73 -8.40 -21.59 -6.10
N VAL A 74 -7.87 -20.87 -7.09
CA VAL A 74 -7.46 -19.47 -6.93
C VAL A 74 -8.69 -18.61 -6.63
N GLN A 75 -8.64 -17.82 -5.56
CA GLN A 75 -9.74 -16.94 -5.20
C GLN A 75 -9.62 -15.58 -5.90
N PRO A 76 -10.75 -14.91 -6.18
CA PRO A 76 -10.73 -13.51 -6.62
C PRO A 76 -10.10 -12.61 -5.56
N GLU A 77 -9.48 -11.52 -5.98
CA GLU A 77 -8.77 -10.55 -5.12
C GLU A 77 -9.62 -10.01 -3.97
N ALA A 78 -10.93 -9.85 -4.18
CA ALA A 78 -11.87 -9.42 -3.15
C ALA A 78 -11.93 -10.35 -1.91
N ALA A 79 -11.43 -11.58 -2.02
CA ALA A 79 -11.36 -12.54 -0.91
C ALA A 79 -10.00 -12.53 -0.19
N TRP A 80 -8.99 -11.84 -0.73
CA TRP A 80 -7.64 -11.84 -0.18
C TRP A 80 -7.55 -10.96 1.06
N ASN A 81 -6.64 -11.31 1.97
CA ASN A 81 -6.24 -10.41 3.05
C ASN A 81 -5.30 -9.34 2.50
N LEU A 82 -5.85 -8.19 2.09
CA LEU A 82 -5.07 -7.09 1.51
C LEU A 82 -4.18 -6.36 2.53
N TYR A 83 -4.32 -6.66 3.82
CA TYR A 83 -3.46 -6.12 4.90
C TYR A 83 -2.26 -7.03 5.20
N ASP A 84 -2.18 -8.21 4.59
CA ASP A 84 -1.05 -9.12 4.78
C ASP A 84 0.20 -8.58 4.05
N PRO A 85 1.36 -8.45 4.74
CA PRO A 85 2.56 -7.88 4.13
C PRO A 85 3.08 -8.63 2.89
N GLU A 86 2.97 -9.96 2.85
CA GLU A 86 3.39 -10.72 1.66
C GLU A 86 2.45 -10.47 0.49
N VAL A 87 1.13 -10.38 0.75
CA VAL A 87 0.15 -10.04 -0.29
C VAL A 87 0.39 -8.64 -0.83
N ILE A 88 0.72 -7.68 0.03
CA ILE A 88 1.10 -6.33 -0.39
C ILE A 88 2.34 -6.40 -1.29
N ARG A 89 3.42 -7.08 -0.86
CA ARG A 89 4.64 -7.24 -1.67
C ARG A 89 4.37 -7.86 -3.03
N TRP A 90 3.59 -8.93 -3.10
CA TRP A 90 3.29 -9.58 -4.38
C TRP A 90 2.49 -8.69 -5.32
N ARG A 91 1.55 -7.89 -4.79
CA ARG A 91 0.76 -6.92 -5.58
C ARG A 91 1.61 -5.71 -5.98
N LEU A 92 2.57 -5.30 -5.18
CA LEU A 92 3.55 -4.28 -5.57
C LEU A 92 4.50 -4.82 -6.63
N ALA A 93 4.89 -6.09 -6.58
CA ALA A 93 5.72 -6.69 -7.62
C ALA A 93 5.00 -6.87 -8.98
N SER A 94 3.67 -6.84 -9.01
CA SER A 94 2.88 -7.13 -10.22
C SER A 94 2.68 -5.94 -11.16
N SER A 95 2.12 -6.20 -12.33
CA SER A 95 1.68 -5.17 -13.29
C SER A 95 0.63 -4.19 -12.75
N ARG A 96 0.00 -4.48 -11.59
CA ARG A 96 -0.99 -3.63 -10.92
C ARG A 96 -0.43 -2.79 -9.77
N ARG A 97 0.91 -2.72 -9.67
CA ARG A 97 1.65 -1.96 -8.65
C ARG A 97 1.09 -0.57 -8.35
N LEU A 98 0.80 0.20 -9.39
CA LEU A 98 0.34 1.59 -9.21
C LEU A 98 -1.03 1.68 -8.53
N GLU A 99 -1.99 0.89 -9.00
CA GLU A 99 -3.34 0.85 -8.40
C GLU A 99 -3.22 0.51 -6.92
N GLN A 100 -2.30 -0.40 -6.59
CA GLN A 100 -2.02 -0.78 -5.22
C GLN A 100 -1.35 0.35 -4.42
N LEU A 101 -0.34 1.03 -4.97
CA LEU A 101 0.29 2.17 -4.31
C LEU A 101 -0.69 3.31 -4.07
N GLN A 102 -1.60 3.57 -5.01
CA GLN A 102 -2.64 4.56 -4.86
C GLN A 102 -3.58 4.21 -3.70
N ALA A 103 -4.16 3.00 -3.70
CA ALA A 103 -5.06 2.56 -2.64
C ALA A 103 -4.39 2.56 -1.25
N LEU A 104 -3.12 2.15 -1.18
CA LEU A 104 -2.33 2.22 0.03
C LEU A 104 -2.10 3.67 0.47
N ASN A 105 -1.83 4.59 -0.45
CA ASN A 105 -1.64 6.00 -0.11
C ASN A 105 -2.93 6.68 0.35
N GLU A 106 -4.08 6.33 -0.23
CA GLU A 106 -5.40 6.77 0.23
C GLU A 106 -5.65 6.32 1.69
N LEU A 107 -5.29 5.07 2.02
CA LEU A 107 -5.35 4.58 3.40
C LEU A 107 -4.41 5.38 4.32
N ARG A 108 -3.17 5.62 3.90
CA ARG A 108 -2.23 6.47 4.66
C ARG A 108 -2.80 7.86 4.91
N GLY A 109 -3.42 8.46 3.88
CA GLY A 109 -4.01 9.81 3.95
C GLY A 109 -5.21 9.88 4.90
N ALA A 110 -5.97 8.80 5.04
CA ALA A 110 -7.05 8.72 6.01
C ALA A 110 -6.57 8.53 7.46
N ILE A 111 -5.46 7.81 7.65
CA ILE A 111 -5.02 7.35 8.98
C ILE A 111 -3.90 8.19 9.59
N GLU A 112 -2.83 8.45 8.86
CA GLU A 112 -1.62 9.06 9.43
C GLU A 112 -1.82 10.49 9.93
N PRO A 113 -2.56 11.37 9.21
CA PRO A 113 -2.87 12.71 9.74
C PRO A 113 -3.67 12.67 11.04
N GLN A 114 -4.61 11.74 11.15
CA GLN A 114 -5.37 11.54 12.39
C GLN A 114 -4.49 10.95 13.49
N ALA A 115 -3.57 10.04 13.17
CA ALA A 115 -2.60 9.54 14.12
C ALA A 115 -1.69 10.65 14.66
N ALA A 116 -1.21 11.54 13.79
CA ALA A 116 -0.40 12.70 14.18
C ALA A 116 -1.17 13.67 15.10
N ARG A 117 -2.43 13.96 14.77
CA ARG A 117 -3.33 14.76 15.63
C ARG A 117 -3.45 14.15 17.02
N LEU A 118 -3.78 12.86 17.08
CA LEU A 118 -3.96 12.13 18.32
C LEU A 118 -2.65 12.00 19.11
N ALA A 119 -1.51 11.88 18.42
CA ALA A 119 -0.20 11.83 19.06
C ALA A 119 0.09 13.16 19.76
N ALA A 120 -0.19 14.31 19.14
CA ALA A 120 -0.04 15.60 19.79
C ALA A 120 -0.92 15.74 21.05
N GLU A 121 -2.09 15.10 21.08
CA GLU A 121 -3.01 15.16 22.23
C GLU A 121 -2.62 14.19 23.36
N ARG A 122 -1.91 13.09 23.06
CA ARG A 122 -1.80 11.93 23.95
C ARG A 122 -0.38 11.46 24.24
N ALA A 123 0.59 11.81 23.38
CA ALA A 123 1.96 11.35 23.54
C ALA A 123 2.57 11.88 24.84
N SER A 124 3.39 11.06 25.49
CA SER A 124 4.22 11.54 26.59
C SER A 124 5.30 12.49 26.05
N TRP A 125 5.86 13.30 26.96
CA TRP A 125 6.98 14.18 26.61
C TRP A 125 8.16 13.40 26.02
N ASP A 126 8.51 12.25 26.61
CA ASP A 126 9.58 11.37 26.11
C ASP A 126 9.29 10.87 24.69
N ALA A 127 8.05 10.45 24.40
CA ALA A 127 7.66 9.99 23.08
C ALA A 127 7.70 11.12 22.03
N GLY A 128 7.34 12.35 22.43
CA GLY A 128 7.55 13.54 21.61
C GLY A 128 9.02 13.78 21.31
N SER A 129 9.90 13.63 22.31
CA SER A 129 11.34 13.88 22.14
C SER A 129 11.98 12.83 21.24
N ASP A 130 11.55 11.58 21.33
CA ASP A 130 11.98 10.50 20.44
C ASP A 130 11.58 10.78 18.99
N LEU A 131 10.37 11.30 18.75
CA LEU A 131 9.92 11.70 17.42
C LEU A 131 10.76 12.84 16.84
N VAL A 132 11.12 13.84 17.66
CA VAL A 132 12.01 14.94 17.26
C VAL A 132 13.40 14.41 16.89
N HIS A 133 13.96 13.49 17.68
CA HIS A 133 15.23 12.85 17.37
C HIS A 133 15.17 12.02 16.07
N LEU A 134 14.10 11.27 15.85
CA LEU A 134 13.89 10.53 14.61
C LEU A 134 13.81 11.47 13.39
N ALA A 135 13.03 12.54 13.48
CA ALA A 135 12.90 13.53 12.41
C ALA A 135 14.25 14.21 12.08
N ALA A 136 15.04 14.57 13.10
CA ALA A 136 16.35 15.17 12.89
C ALA A 136 17.33 14.22 12.18
N ARG A 137 17.32 12.93 12.55
CA ARG A 137 18.14 11.91 11.87
C ARG A 137 17.69 11.68 10.44
N LEU A 138 16.38 11.63 10.20
CA LEU A 138 15.78 11.48 8.88
C LEU A 138 16.19 12.63 7.97
N TRP A 139 16.05 13.86 8.46
CA TRP A 139 16.50 15.07 7.77
C TRP A 139 17.99 14.99 7.41
N ALA A 140 18.84 14.61 8.37
CA ALA A 140 20.27 14.49 8.13
C ALA A 140 20.63 13.39 7.12
N ALA A 141 19.91 12.27 7.11
CA ALA A 141 20.11 11.19 6.12
C ALA A 141 19.73 11.66 4.71
N GLY A 142 18.58 12.33 4.57
CA GLY A 142 18.14 12.91 3.30
C GLY A 142 19.13 13.91 2.73
N GLN A 143 19.66 14.82 3.58
CA GLN A 143 20.66 15.81 3.17
C GLN A 143 21.99 15.21 2.70
N ARG A 144 22.35 14.01 3.17
CA ARG A 144 23.54 13.29 2.71
C ARG A 144 23.27 12.43 1.46
N GLY A 145 22.02 12.32 1.02
CA GLY A 145 21.63 11.40 -0.05
C GLY A 145 21.74 9.91 0.34
N ASP A 146 21.69 9.61 1.65
CA ASP A 146 21.78 8.25 2.18
C ASP A 146 20.40 7.59 2.13
N GLN A 147 20.04 7.03 0.96
CA GLN A 147 18.70 6.55 0.67
C GLN A 147 18.25 5.40 1.59
N ASP A 148 19.15 4.46 1.88
CA ASP A 148 18.84 3.30 2.72
C ASP A 148 18.55 3.73 4.17
N GLU A 149 19.39 4.59 4.75
CA GLU A 149 19.16 5.11 6.10
C GLU A 149 17.94 6.04 6.14
N PHE A 150 17.73 6.85 5.09
CA PHE A 150 16.55 7.70 4.95
C PHE A 150 15.26 6.86 4.99
N LEU A 151 15.16 5.84 4.12
CA LEU A 151 13.98 4.97 4.05
C LEU A 151 13.73 4.26 5.38
N ARG A 152 14.78 3.74 6.02
CA ARG A 152 14.68 3.08 7.32
C ARG A 152 14.16 4.02 8.40
N LEU A 153 14.59 5.28 8.39
CA LEU A 153 14.16 6.31 9.33
C LEU A 153 12.75 6.82 9.03
N ASP A 154 12.37 6.92 7.76
CA ASP A 154 11.03 7.29 7.30
C ASP A 154 9.98 6.29 7.79
N VAL A 155 10.22 5.00 7.57
CA VAL A 155 9.38 3.92 8.13
C VAL A 155 9.31 4.01 9.65
N ALA A 156 10.44 4.20 10.33
CA ALA A 156 10.48 4.30 11.78
C ALA A 156 9.71 5.52 12.33
N PHE A 157 9.79 6.66 11.63
CA PHE A 157 9.09 7.87 12.00
C PHE A 157 7.57 7.69 11.92
N HIS A 158 7.06 7.23 10.78
CA HIS A 158 5.63 6.99 10.59
C HIS A 158 5.10 5.93 11.58
N ALA A 159 5.85 4.85 11.82
CA ALA A 159 5.49 3.86 12.83
C ALA A 159 5.43 4.44 14.25
N ALA A 160 6.37 5.32 14.60
CA ALA A 160 6.40 6.00 15.89
C ALA A 160 5.18 6.92 16.06
N VAL A 161 4.77 7.67 15.02
CA VAL A 161 3.57 8.52 15.05
C VAL A 161 2.30 7.66 15.25
N LEU A 162 2.15 6.56 14.51
CA LEU A 162 1.03 5.63 14.67
C LEU A 162 0.94 5.09 16.10
N LYS A 163 2.07 4.72 16.69
CA LYS A 163 2.14 4.24 18.08
C LYS A 163 1.82 5.35 19.09
N ALA A 164 2.39 6.53 18.90
CA ALA A 164 2.21 7.70 19.78
C ALA A 164 0.76 8.22 19.78
N SER A 165 -0.03 7.92 18.76
CA SER A 165 -1.47 8.23 18.71
C SER A 165 -2.30 7.62 19.84
N GLY A 166 -1.75 6.61 20.54
CA GLY A 166 -2.47 5.86 21.58
C GLY A 166 -3.63 5.03 21.04
N ASN A 167 -3.80 4.93 19.72
CA ASN A 167 -4.80 4.09 19.09
C ASN A 167 -4.19 2.75 18.69
N ALA A 168 -4.53 1.70 19.44
CA ALA A 168 -4.02 0.34 19.19
C ALA A 168 -4.35 -0.16 17.77
N MET A 169 -5.47 0.26 17.18
CA MET A 169 -5.83 -0.12 15.81
C MET A 169 -4.92 0.55 14.78
N PHE A 170 -4.55 1.81 14.98
CA PHE A 170 -3.60 2.51 14.10
C PHE A 170 -2.20 1.89 14.20
N ALA A 171 -1.78 1.52 15.41
CA ALA A 171 -0.50 0.87 15.62
C ALA A 171 -0.38 -0.48 14.86
N GLN A 172 -1.48 -1.22 14.67
CA GLN A 172 -1.45 -2.48 13.89
C GLN A 172 -1.13 -2.25 12.39
N LEU A 173 -1.30 -1.03 11.87
CA LEU A 173 -1.06 -0.71 10.47
C LEU A 173 0.41 -0.41 10.14
N LEU A 174 1.32 -0.48 11.12
CA LEU A 174 2.74 -0.17 10.92
C LEU A 174 3.37 -0.99 9.79
N ASN A 175 3.07 -2.29 9.72
CA ASN A 175 3.66 -3.19 8.71
C ASN A 175 3.18 -2.79 7.32
N LEU A 176 1.90 -2.41 7.19
CA LEU A 176 1.37 -1.93 5.93
C LEU A 176 2.14 -0.68 5.46
N VAL A 177 2.30 0.32 6.34
CA VAL A 177 3.05 1.55 6.02
C VAL A 177 4.48 1.23 5.60
N ALA A 178 5.15 0.32 6.30
CA ALA A 178 6.48 -0.14 5.95
C ALA A 178 6.55 -0.75 4.54
N GLU A 179 5.60 -1.62 4.18
CA GLU A 179 5.55 -2.19 2.82
C GLU A 179 5.32 -1.12 1.76
N VAL A 180 4.46 -0.12 2.04
CA VAL A 180 4.22 0.96 1.08
C VAL A 180 5.50 1.72 0.80
N LEU A 181 6.17 2.18 1.86
CA LEU A 181 7.39 2.99 1.79
C LEU A 181 8.54 2.22 1.14
N THR A 182 8.76 0.98 1.57
CA THR A 182 9.85 0.13 1.06
C THR A 182 9.63 -0.26 -0.39
N GLY A 183 8.41 -0.66 -0.77
CA GLY A 183 8.10 -1.08 -2.13
C GLY A 183 8.25 0.04 -3.17
N ARG A 184 8.20 1.31 -2.76
CA ARG A 184 8.51 2.44 -3.66
C ARG A 184 9.99 2.48 -4.01
N ALA A 185 10.86 2.35 -3.01
CA ALA A 185 12.30 2.31 -3.20
C ALA A 185 12.71 1.13 -4.09
N GLU A 186 12.21 -0.07 -3.77
CA GLU A 186 12.51 -1.30 -4.51
C GLU A 186 12.07 -1.24 -5.99
N HIS A 187 11.07 -0.41 -6.30
CA HIS A 187 10.53 -0.27 -7.64
C HIS A 187 10.94 1.03 -8.35
N GLY A 188 11.93 1.76 -7.83
CA GLY A 188 12.46 2.96 -8.45
C GLY A 188 11.45 4.13 -8.51
N LEU A 189 10.48 4.14 -7.60
CA LEU A 189 9.43 5.15 -7.48
C LEU A 189 9.75 6.17 -6.39
N MET A 190 11.04 6.33 -6.06
CA MET A 190 11.53 7.38 -5.18
C MET A 190 12.43 8.34 -5.96
N PRO A 191 12.35 9.65 -5.69
CA PRO A 191 13.30 10.60 -6.23
C PRO A 191 14.72 10.29 -5.71
N HIS A 192 15.74 10.61 -6.50
CA HIS A 192 17.13 10.37 -6.11
C HIS A 192 17.55 11.12 -4.84
N LEU A 193 16.99 12.30 -4.62
CA LEU A 193 17.15 13.10 -3.41
C LEU A 193 15.75 13.53 -2.93
N PRO A 194 15.44 13.39 -1.63
CA PRO A 194 14.21 13.93 -1.08
C PRO A 194 14.17 15.45 -1.25
N ASP A 195 13.00 16.00 -1.53
CA ASP A 195 12.79 17.44 -1.49
C ASP A 195 13.09 17.98 -0.08
N HIS A 196 13.75 19.14 0.02
CA HIS A 196 13.97 19.83 1.28
C HIS A 196 12.64 20.15 1.99
N GLU A 197 11.57 20.44 1.25
CA GLU A 197 10.22 20.60 1.82
C GLU A 197 9.75 19.31 2.51
N ALA A 198 9.92 18.15 1.87
CA ALA A 198 9.56 16.85 2.45
C ALA A 198 10.32 16.57 3.75
N LEU A 199 11.62 16.87 3.77
CA LEU A 199 12.44 16.70 4.97
C LEU A 199 11.97 17.61 6.11
N GLN A 200 11.62 18.86 5.81
CA GLN A 200 11.15 19.82 6.80
C GLN A 200 9.79 19.41 7.37
N LEU A 201 8.88 18.87 6.56
CA LEU A 201 7.56 18.43 7.02
C LEU A 201 7.63 17.37 8.14
N HIS A 202 8.62 16.47 8.11
CA HIS A 202 8.84 15.50 9.18
C HIS A 202 9.21 16.18 10.51
N VAL A 203 10.07 17.20 10.45
CA VAL A 203 10.44 18.02 11.60
C VAL A 203 9.22 18.79 12.13
N ASP A 204 8.39 19.32 11.23
CA ASP A 204 7.19 20.08 11.59
C ASP A 204 6.17 19.20 12.31
N VAL A 205 5.93 17.96 11.82
CA VAL A 205 5.08 16.97 12.51
C VAL A 205 5.61 16.69 13.90
N ALA A 206 6.90 16.33 14.02
CA ALA A 206 7.50 15.96 15.30
C ALA A 206 7.40 17.10 16.32
N SER A 207 7.70 18.32 15.86
CA SER A 207 7.67 19.52 16.68
C SER A 207 6.26 19.88 17.11
N ALA A 208 5.27 19.76 16.22
CA ALA A 208 3.87 19.98 16.55
C ALA A 208 3.36 18.94 17.57
N ILE A 209 3.74 17.67 17.44
CA ILE A 209 3.44 16.64 18.43
C ILE A 209 4.05 16.98 19.78
N GLN A 210 5.34 17.34 19.81
CA GLN A 210 6.06 17.71 21.04
C GLN A 210 5.45 18.91 21.76
N ARG A 211 4.89 19.87 21.02
CA ARG A 211 4.23 21.08 21.57
C ARG A 211 2.73 20.89 21.85
N GLY A 212 2.16 19.74 21.52
CA GLY A 212 0.72 19.48 21.70
C GLY A 212 -0.18 20.19 20.69
N GLU A 213 0.35 20.56 19.52
CA GLU A 213 -0.34 21.32 18.48
C GLU A 213 -1.05 20.38 17.50
N ALA A 214 -2.18 19.81 17.93
CA ALA A 214 -2.91 18.78 17.21
C ALA A 214 -3.28 19.14 15.76
N ALA A 215 -3.75 20.36 15.52
CA ALA A 215 -4.11 20.82 14.18
C ALA A 215 -2.89 20.97 13.26
N ALA A 216 -1.76 21.46 13.79
CA ALA A 216 -0.52 21.60 13.03
C ALA A 216 0.08 20.23 12.70
N ALA A 217 0.08 19.29 13.65
CA ALA A 217 0.54 17.92 13.44
C ALA A 217 -0.26 17.21 12.34
N HIS A 218 -1.59 17.37 12.36
CA HIS A 218 -2.46 16.85 11.30
C HIS A 218 -2.11 17.45 9.94
N ALA A 219 -2.05 18.78 9.84
CA ALA A 219 -1.80 19.47 8.58
C ALA A 219 -0.44 19.10 7.97
N ALA A 220 0.62 19.09 8.77
CA ALA A 220 1.96 18.71 8.31
C ALA A 220 2.00 17.25 7.82
N MET A 221 1.39 16.31 8.56
CA MET A 221 1.31 14.91 8.14
C MET A 221 0.45 14.72 6.88
N SER A 222 -0.63 15.48 6.72
CA SER A 222 -1.41 15.49 5.46
C SER A 222 -0.55 15.90 4.27
N ARG A 223 0.35 16.88 4.44
CA ARG A 223 1.25 17.33 3.37
C ARG A 223 2.27 16.26 2.99
N ILE A 224 2.86 15.55 3.96
CA ILE A 224 3.78 14.42 3.69
C ILE A 224 3.10 13.38 2.79
N VAL A 225 1.88 12.96 3.14
CA VAL A 225 1.17 11.91 2.39
C VAL A 225 0.65 12.39 1.02
N GLN A 226 0.34 13.69 0.87
CA GLN A 226 -0.07 14.28 -0.41
C GLN A 226 1.10 14.42 -1.38
N GLN A 227 2.21 15.01 -0.94
CA GLN A 227 3.44 15.13 -1.74
C GLN A 227 3.86 13.76 -2.27
N PHE A 228 3.73 12.74 -1.42
CA PHE A 228 3.99 11.37 -1.82
C PHE A 228 3.18 10.92 -3.06
N ALA A 229 1.87 11.20 -3.09
CA ALA A 229 1.01 10.79 -4.20
C ALA A 229 1.40 11.49 -5.51
N GLU A 230 1.76 12.77 -5.40
CA GLU A 230 2.18 13.60 -6.52
C GLU A 230 3.49 13.06 -7.14
N GLU A 231 4.49 12.75 -6.31
CA GLU A 231 5.79 12.22 -6.75
C GLU A 231 5.67 10.89 -7.51
N VAL A 232 4.89 9.93 -7.00
CA VAL A 232 4.68 8.65 -7.70
C VAL A 232 3.92 8.83 -9.01
N GLY A 233 2.94 9.74 -9.05
CA GLY A 233 2.24 10.08 -10.28
C GLY A 233 3.18 10.64 -11.34
N HIS A 234 4.08 11.55 -10.94
CA HIS A 234 5.08 12.15 -11.82
C HIS A 234 6.09 11.12 -12.33
N ILE A 235 6.79 10.39 -11.44
CA ILE A 235 7.80 9.40 -11.82
C ILE A 235 7.23 8.34 -12.75
N TRP A 236 6.00 7.88 -12.48
CA TRP A 236 5.33 6.94 -13.37
C TRP A 236 5.11 7.49 -14.78
N SER A 237 4.57 8.72 -14.86
CA SER A 237 4.27 9.37 -16.14
C SER A 237 5.52 9.57 -17.00
N GLU A 238 6.67 9.86 -16.38
CA GLU A 238 7.95 10.02 -17.06
C GLU A 238 8.48 8.70 -17.63
N HIS A 239 8.33 7.59 -16.90
CA HIS A 239 8.81 6.27 -17.34
C HIS A 239 7.86 5.57 -18.32
N HIS A 240 6.59 6.00 -18.40
CA HIS A 240 5.55 5.37 -19.24
C HIS A 240 4.64 6.39 -19.96
N PRO A 241 5.20 7.24 -20.85
CA PRO A 241 4.47 8.35 -21.48
C PRO A 241 3.24 7.89 -22.29
N ASP A 242 3.28 6.69 -22.87
CA ASP A 242 2.18 6.12 -23.68
C ASP A 242 0.96 5.66 -22.85
N THR A 243 1.13 5.44 -21.54
CA THR A 243 0.04 5.03 -20.64
C THR A 243 -0.71 6.22 -20.04
N ALA A 244 -0.02 7.34 -19.78
CA ALA A 244 -0.61 8.57 -19.26
C ALA A 244 -1.60 9.23 -20.24
N ALA A 245 -1.36 9.07 -21.56
CA ALA A 245 -2.25 9.59 -22.61
C ALA A 245 -3.62 8.88 -22.71
N LYS A 246 -3.83 7.78 -21.96
CA LYS A 246 -5.07 6.99 -21.96
C LYS A 246 -5.88 7.08 -20.66
N ALA A 247 -5.59 8.04 -19.78
CA ALA A 247 -6.49 8.32 -18.67
C ALA A 247 -7.88 8.72 -19.21
N PRO A 248 -8.99 8.15 -18.72
CA PRO A 248 -10.32 8.52 -19.20
C PRO A 248 -10.57 9.98 -18.84
N ARG A 249 -10.76 10.83 -19.85
CA ARG A 249 -11.28 12.18 -19.66
C ARG A 249 -12.55 12.05 -18.81
N GLN A 250 -12.55 12.67 -17.62
CA GLN A 250 -13.75 12.79 -16.81
C GLN A 250 -14.86 13.29 -17.75
N ARG A 251 -15.91 12.49 -17.87
CA ARG A 251 -17.09 12.84 -18.67
C ARG A 251 -17.68 14.06 -17.98
N GLY A 252 -17.45 15.22 -18.59
CA GLY A 252 -17.97 16.50 -18.12
C GLY A 252 -19.48 16.41 -17.91
N GLU A 253 -19.89 17.07 -16.84
CA GLU A 253 -21.24 17.51 -16.48
C GLU A 253 -22.32 17.26 -17.53
N SER A 254 -23.27 16.42 -17.15
CA SER A 254 -24.58 16.32 -17.76
C SER A 254 -25.26 17.69 -17.78
N ASP A 255 -25.59 18.16 -18.99
CA ASP A 255 -26.62 19.17 -19.26
C ASP A 255 -27.90 18.80 -18.51
N ASP A 256 -28.13 19.44 -17.36
CA ASP A 256 -29.41 19.43 -16.67
C ASP A 256 -30.24 20.63 -17.18
N ALA A 257 -30.86 20.44 -18.34
CA ALA A 257 -31.88 21.36 -18.85
C ALA A 257 -33.23 21.05 -18.16
N PRO A 258 -33.90 22.03 -17.54
CA PRO A 258 -35.10 21.74 -16.76
C PRO A 258 -36.27 21.32 -17.66
N HIS A 259 -36.77 20.12 -17.39
CA HIS A 259 -37.94 19.53 -18.02
C HIS A 259 -39.20 20.32 -17.66
N ARG A 260 -39.72 21.10 -18.62
CA ARG A 260 -41.00 21.82 -18.50
C ARG A 260 -42.14 20.81 -18.71
N PRO A 261 -43.13 20.70 -17.81
CA PRO A 261 -44.23 19.76 -17.99
C PRO A 261 -45.18 20.21 -19.11
N PRO A 262 -45.84 19.26 -19.81
CA PRO A 262 -46.78 19.59 -20.88
C PRO A 262 -48.07 20.18 -20.31
N SER A 263 -48.45 21.34 -20.83
CA SER A 263 -49.71 22.01 -20.58
C SER A 263 -50.80 21.43 -21.49
N ASP A 264 -51.67 20.59 -20.92
CA ASP A 264 -52.93 20.17 -21.51
C ASP A 264 -54.10 20.66 -20.66
N SER A 265 -54.87 21.61 -21.18
CA SER A 265 -56.32 21.69 -20.96
C SER A 265 -56.92 22.80 -21.82
N LEU A 266 -57.60 22.36 -22.88
CA LEU A 266 -58.55 23.14 -23.68
C LEU A 266 -59.82 23.47 -22.87
N THR A 267 -60.29 24.70 -23.05
CA THR A 267 -61.70 25.18 -23.07
C THR A 267 -62.60 25.10 -21.82
N ARG A 268 -62.86 26.28 -21.21
CA ARG A 268 -64.14 27.07 -21.05
C ARG A 268 -65.48 26.31 -20.74
N PRO A 269 -66.57 26.96 -20.23
CA PRO A 269 -66.84 28.40 -19.97
C PRO A 269 -67.70 28.72 -18.69
N THR A 270 -68.17 29.98 -18.64
CA THR A 270 -69.37 30.57 -17.98
C THR A 270 -69.37 30.89 -16.50
N GLY A 271 -69.75 32.14 -16.19
CA GLY A 271 -70.08 32.65 -14.85
C GLY A 271 -69.62 34.08 -14.68
#